data_AF-A0A2K8XPD3-F1
#
_entry.id   AF-A0A2K8XPD3-F1
#
_cell.length_a   1.000
_cell.length_b   1.000
_cell.length_c   1.000
_cell.angle_alpha   90.00
_cell.angle_beta   90.00
_cell.angle_gamma   90.00
#
_symmetry.space_group_name_H-M   'P 1'
#
loop_
_entity.id
_entity.type
_entity.pdbx_description
1 polymer ?
#
loop_
_entity_poly.entity_id
_entity_poly.type
_entity_poly.pdbx_seq_one_letter_code
_entity_poly.pdbx_strand_id
1 'polypeptide(L)'
;MKNLLLILFSTFTISSCTNKKTEKLTNETLEFYKSEPNQVYRKLVKKPEFDSVFYYYKNGNVFKKGKSRKNGKPFGIWNLYSKSGELREIREWFVINKHSRINRVWFLNKKGDTISWRNQDSIFKQKEFINDTLGIRSTNYNVIHFRKDTVEFNESMKAIAYLGSPMISEKNSQLMVIIGQSKNNFNADFSNETEVKLDTFYNLTIDKVNQKWFKDVEQKYFTTFGYYFESSGEKTIRGYMLEYANGNFENGIDSLTSKTYFEKIIYVKDSIK
;
A
#
# COMPACT_ATOMS: atom_id res chain seq x y z
N MET A 1 -53.95 -52.52 57.53
CA MET A 1 -54.39 -52.62 56.13
C MET A 1 -53.51 -51.72 55.27
N LYS A 2 -52.90 -52.28 54.21
CA LYS A 2 -52.34 -51.66 52.99
C LYS A 2 -51.25 -50.58 53.19
N ASN A 3 -49.95 -50.86 53.01
CA ASN A 3 -49.21 -51.01 51.73
C ASN A 3 -49.72 -50.12 50.58
N LEU A 4 -48.94 -49.10 50.17
CA LEU A 4 -48.47 -48.96 48.78
C LEU A 4 -47.32 -47.94 48.62
N LEU A 5 -46.14 -48.49 48.30
CA LEU A 5 -45.14 -48.11 47.29
C LEU A 5 -45.20 -46.75 46.54
N LEU A 6 -43.97 -46.21 46.36
CA LEU A 6 -43.40 -45.63 45.13
C LEU A 6 -43.68 -44.14 44.81
N ILE A 7 -42.63 -43.31 44.77
CA ILE A 7 -41.93 -42.90 43.53
C ILE A 7 -40.81 -41.89 43.86
N LEU A 8 -39.63 -42.26 43.36
CA LEU A 8 -38.41 -41.47 43.23
C LEU A 8 -38.65 -40.31 42.23
N PHE A 9 -38.39 -39.07 42.62
CA PHE A 9 -38.08 -38.01 41.66
C PHE A 9 -36.81 -37.27 42.10
N SER A 10 -35.67 -37.78 41.64
CA SER A 10 -34.44 -37.01 41.54
C SER A 10 -34.66 -35.89 40.54
N THR A 11 -34.86 -34.67 41.04
CA THR A 11 -34.79 -33.48 40.19
C THR A 11 -33.34 -33.23 39.82
N PHE A 12 -32.94 -33.73 38.65
CA PHE A 12 -31.77 -33.26 37.92
C PHE A 12 -32.01 -31.79 37.56
N THR A 13 -31.42 -30.87 38.33
CA THR A 13 -31.18 -29.52 37.82
C THR A 13 -30.08 -29.61 36.78
N ILE A 14 -30.47 -29.81 35.52
CA ILE A 14 -29.62 -29.48 34.38
C ILE A 14 -29.57 -27.96 34.34
N SER A 15 -28.64 -27.37 35.08
CA SER A 15 -28.20 -26.00 34.81
C SER A 15 -27.48 -26.05 33.47
N SER A 16 -28.27 -25.78 32.43
CA SER A 16 -27.81 -25.50 31.07
C SER A 16 -26.67 -24.51 31.13
N CYS A 17 -25.48 -25.03 30.85
CA CYS A 17 -24.26 -24.27 30.70
C CYS A 17 -24.34 -23.57 29.34
N THR A 18 -25.04 -22.44 29.26
CA THR A 18 -24.79 -21.46 28.19
C THR A 18 -23.77 -20.45 28.69
N ASN A 19 -22.55 -20.95 28.91
CA ASN A 19 -21.35 -20.13 28.85
C ASN A 19 -21.23 -19.58 27.42
N LYS A 20 -21.96 -18.51 27.11
CA LYS A 20 -21.49 -17.56 26.10
C LYS A 20 -20.21 -16.99 26.66
N LYS A 21 -19.10 -17.65 26.30
CA LYS A 21 -17.75 -17.10 26.41
C LYS A 21 -17.82 -15.67 25.89
N THR A 22 -17.81 -14.72 26.81
CA THR A 22 -17.61 -13.32 26.48
C THR A 22 -16.13 -13.21 26.20
N GLU A 23 -15.73 -13.53 24.97
CA GLU A 23 -14.40 -13.19 24.49
C GLU A 23 -14.31 -11.67 24.52
N LYS A 24 -13.59 -11.18 25.52
CA LYS A 24 -13.34 -9.76 25.70
C LYS A 24 -12.47 -9.32 24.51
N LEU A 25 -13.12 -8.83 23.47
CA LEU A 25 -12.54 -8.17 22.30
C LEU A 25 -11.90 -6.84 22.73
N THR A 26 -10.89 -6.86 23.60
CA THR A 26 -10.32 -5.63 24.20
C THR A 26 -9.67 -4.71 23.17
N ASN A 27 -9.35 -5.23 21.99
CA ASN A 27 -8.63 -4.51 20.94
C ASN A 27 -9.50 -4.20 19.71
N GLU A 28 -10.81 -4.46 19.77
CA GLU A 28 -11.70 -4.19 18.64
C GLU A 28 -12.72 -3.10 18.96
N THR A 29 -13.04 -2.30 17.95
CA THR A 29 -14.16 -1.34 17.98
C THR A 29 -15.04 -1.61 16.79
N LEU A 30 -16.33 -1.79 17.04
CA LEU A 30 -17.35 -2.05 16.03
C LEU A 30 -18.33 -0.88 15.98
N GLU A 31 -18.58 -0.38 14.78
CA GLU A 31 -19.64 0.58 14.50
C GLU A 31 -20.67 -0.09 13.60
N PHE A 32 -21.95 0.16 13.86
CA PHE A 32 -23.07 -0.52 13.20
C PHE A 32 -23.87 0.44 12.34
N TYR A 33 -24.61 -0.11 11.38
CA TYR A 33 -25.53 0.69 10.59
C TYR A 33 -26.69 1.21 11.45
N LYS A 34 -26.99 2.52 11.34
CA LYS A 34 -28.10 3.15 12.08
C LYS A 34 -29.46 2.47 11.83
N SER A 35 -29.69 1.94 10.63
CA SER A 35 -30.94 1.24 10.27
C SER A 35 -30.94 -0.26 10.56
N GLU A 36 -29.76 -0.86 10.76
CA GLU A 36 -29.58 -2.32 10.91
C GLU A 36 -28.50 -2.54 12.00
N PRO A 37 -28.82 -2.32 13.29
CA PRO A 37 -27.84 -2.24 14.37
C PRO A 37 -27.17 -3.59 14.70
N ASN A 38 -27.64 -4.69 14.11
CA ASN A 38 -27.01 -6.01 14.16
C ASN A 38 -25.95 -6.20 13.06
N GLN A 39 -25.84 -5.29 12.08
CA GLN A 39 -24.85 -5.34 11.01
C GLN A 39 -23.74 -4.32 11.22
N VAL A 40 -22.50 -4.80 11.20
CA VAL A 40 -21.30 -3.97 11.33
C VAL A 40 -21.12 -3.14 10.05
N TYR A 41 -20.92 -1.83 10.20
CA TYR A 41 -20.53 -0.92 9.14
C TYR A 41 -19.01 -0.70 9.11
N ARG A 42 -18.37 -0.64 10.28
CA ARG A 42 -16.92 -0.47 10.41
C ARG A 42 -16.38 -1.31 11.56
N LYS A 43 -15.26 -2.00 11.30
CA LYS A 43 -14.45 -2.67 12.33
C LYS A 43 -13.07 -2.05 12.37
N LEU A 44 -12.61 -1.73 13.58
CA LEU A 44 -11.27 -1.27 13.87
C LEU A 44 -10.58 -2.28 14.79
N VAL A 45 -9.42 -2.80 14.37
CA VAL A 45 -8.57 -3.66 15.20
C VAL A 45 -7.31 -2.91 15.58
N LYS A 46 -7.16 -2.60 16.86
CA LYS A 46 -6.03 -1.84 17.40
C LYS A 46 -4.80 -2.75 17.54
N LYS A 47 -3.68 -2.38 16.92
CA LYS A 47 -2.37 -3.04 17.10
C LYS A 47 -1.34 -2.05 17.66
N PRO A 48 -0.19 -2.49 18.20
CA PRO A 48 0.79 -1.56 18.78
C PRO A 48 1.19 -0.41 17.84
N GLU A 49 1.53 -0.73 16.58
CA GLU A 49 2.09 0.24 15.63
C GLU A 49 1.04 0.91 14.72
N PHE A 50 -0.09 0.25 14.46
CA PHE A 50 -1.12 0.72 13.55
C PHE A 50 -2.49 0.12 13.90
N ASP A 51 -3.53 0.65 13.27
CA ASP A 51 -4.85 0.04 13.33
C ASP A 51 -5.19 -0.60 11.99
N SER A 52 -5.86 -1.75 12.04
CA SER A 52 -6.44 -2.37 10.84
C SER A 52 -7.90 -1.94 10.74
N VAL A 53 -8.29 -1.37 9.60
CA VAL A 53 -9.63 -0.81 9.38
C VAL A 53 -10.34 -1.63 8.32
N PHE A 54 -11.61 -1.95 8.58
CA PHE A 54 -12.50 -2.64 7.66
C PHE A 54 -13.81 -1.88 7.59
N TYR A 55 -14.30 -1.66 6.38
CA TYR A 55 -15.62 -1.12 6.10
C TYR A 55 -16.43 -2.17 5.36
N TYR A 56 -17.69 -2.32 5.77
CA TYR A 56 -18.58 -3.36 5.27
C TYR A 56 -19.74 -2.73 4.52
N TYR A 57 -20.26 -3.45 3.54
CA TYR A 57 -21.57 -3.26 2.95
C TYR A 57 -22.65 -3.81 3.89
N LYS A 58 -23.90 -3.40 3.66
CA LYS A 58 -25.06 -3.95 4.39
C LYS A 58 -25.21 -5.47 4.26
N ASN A 59 -24.77 -6.06 3.15
CA ASN A 59 -24.80 -7.53 3.03
C ASN A 59 -23.68 -8.24 3.82
N GLY A 60 -22.88 -7.51 4.61
CA GLY A 60 -21.78 -8.05 5.41
C GLY A 60 -20.46 -8.22 4.65
N ASN A 61 -20.43 -8.01 3.33
CA ASN A 61 -19.16 -8.05 2.57
C ASN A 61 -18.30 -6.83 2.87
N VAL A 62 -16.98 -6.98 2.89
CA VAL A 62 -16.06 -5.83 3.02
C VAL A 62 -16.08 -5.02 1.72
N PHE A 63 -16.23 -3.70 1.80
CA PHE A 63 -16.05 -2.81 0.64
C PHE A 63 -14.69 -2.13 0.60
N LYS A 64 -14.06 -1.89 1.77
CA LYS A 64 -12.72 -1.32 1.84
C LYS A 64 -11.99 -1.77 3.09
N LYS A 65 -10.72 -2.13 2.98
CA LYS A 65 -9.85 -2.41 4.14
C LYS A 65 -8.41 -1.98 3.92
N GLY A 66 -7.72 -1.67 5.00
CA GLY A 66 -6.30 -1.31 4.98
C GLY A 66 -5.79 -0.91 6.36
N LYS A 67 -4.62 -0.29 6.40
CA LYS A 67 -3.99 0.17 7.65
C LYS A 67 -4.17 1.67 7.83
N SER A 68 -4.41 2.08 9.06
CA SER A 68 -4.39 3.50 9.46
C SER A 68 -3.44 3.73 10.62
N ARG A 69 -2.85 4.92 10.67
CA ARG A 69 -2.19 5.43 11.87
C ARG A 69 -3.24 5.63 12.97
N LYS A 70 -2.77 5.82 14.21
CA LYS A 70 -3.63 6.04 15.39
C LYS A 70 -4.55 7.27 15.29
N ASN A 71 -4.18 8.23 14.45
CA ASN A 71 -5.00 9.41 14.12
C ASN A 71 -5.97 9.17 12.94
N GLY A 72 -6.18 7.92 12.52
CA GLY A 72 -7.09 7.54 11.44
C GLY A 72 -6.55 7.75 10.02
N LYS A 73 -5.36 8.33 9.84
CA LYS A 73 -4.79 8.57 8.50
C LYS A 73 -4.35 7.25 7.82
N PRO A 74 -4.75 6.97 6.57
CA PRO A 74 -4.44 5.72 5.88
C PRO A 74 -2.96 5.62 5.49
N PHE A 75 -2.37 4.43 5.49
CA PHE A 75 -1.05 4.18 4.92
C PHE A 75 -0.93 2.74 4.40
N GLY A 76 0.06 2.48 3.55
CA GLY A 76 0.29 1.20 2.90
C GLY A 76 -0.84 0.81 1.93
N ILE A 77 -0.99 -0.48 1.71
CA ILE A 77 -1.97 -1.02 0.76
C ILE A 77 -3.38 -1.01 1.36
N TRP A 78 -4.30 -0.45 0.58
CA TRP A 78 -5.74 -0.47 0.81
C TRP A 78 -6.43 -1.20 -0.34
N ASN A 79 -7.26 -2.16 0.02
CA ASN A 79 -7.99 -3.01 -0.91
C ASN A 79 -9.47 -2.62 -0.89
N LEU A 80 -10.03 -2.38 -2.07
CA LEU A 80 -11.41 -2.00 -2.29
C LEU A 80 -12.11 -3.08 -3.12
N TYR A 81 -13.33 -3.41 -2.72
CA TYR A 81 -14.07 -4.56 -3.22
C TYR A 81 -15.42 -4.12 -3.76
N SER A 82 -16.03 -4.97 -4.61
CA SER A 82 -17.41 -4.82 -5.04
C SER A 82 -18.38 -5.32 -3.97
N LYS A 83 -19.68 -5.04 -4.15
CA LYS A 83 -20.75 -5.56 -3.30
C LYS A 83 -20.81 -7.09 -3.25
N SER A 84 -20.41 -7.77 -4.33
CA SER A 84 -20.29 -9.24 -4.39
C SER A 84 -18.96 -9.77 -3.83
N GLY A 85 -18.04 -8.90 -3.42
CA GLY A 85 -16.82 -9.26 -2.70
C GLY A 85 -15.57 -9.45 -3.57
N GLU A 86 -15.61 -9.16 -4.86
CA GLU A 86 -14.41 -9.26 -5.70
C GLU A 86 -13.48 -8.07 -5.47
N LEU A 87 -12.17 -8.29 -5.47
CA LEU A 87 -11.19 -7.20 -5.38
C LEU A 87 -11.26 -6.36 -6.64
N ARG A 88 -11.49 -5.07 -6.46
CA ARG A 88 -11.69 -4.12 -7.55
C ARG A 88 -10.56 -3.13 -7.65
N GLU A 89 -10.01 -2.67 -6.54
CA GLU A 89 -9.02 -1.62 -6.61
C GLU A 89 -8.04 -1.77 -5.47
N ILE A 90 -6.78 -1.50 -5.79
CA ILE A 90 -5.68 -1.47 -4.83
C ILE A 90 -5.18 -0.04 -4.82
N ARG A 91 -5.07 0.56 -3.63
CA ARG A 91 -4.45 1.87 -3.45
C ARG A 91 -3.26 1.74 -2.53
N GLU A 92 -2.15 2.29 -2.94
CA GLU A 92 -1.02 2.50 -2.06
C GLU A 92 -1.08 3.92 -1.50
N TRP A 93 -1.21 4.01 -0.18
CA TRP A 93 -1.09 5.26 0.55
C TRP A 93 0.30 5.38 1.13
N PHE A 94 0.90 6.55 0.94
CA PHE A 94 2.24 6.86 1.43
C PHE A 94 2.17 8.11 2.30
N VAL A 95 3.02 8.21 3.32
CA VAL A 95 3.00 9.35 4.21
C VAL A 95 4.12 10.31 3.82
N ILE A 96 3.74 11.53 3.49
CA ILE A 96 4.61 12.58 3.00
C ILE A 96 4.32 13.84 3.82
N ASN A 97 5.34 14.38 4.50
CA ASN A 97 5.21 15.53 5.39
C ASN A 97 4.09 15.34 6.43
N LYS A 98 4.02 14.18 7.08
CA LYS A 98 2.94 13.80 8.03
C LYS A 98 1.52 13.72 7.44
N HIS A 99 1.37 13.84 6.11
CA HIS A 99 0.09 13.70 5.40
C HIS A 99 0.05 12.39 4.61
N SER A 100 -1.07 11.67 4.69
CA SER A 100 -1.31 10.51 3.84
C SER A 100 -1.72 10.96 2.45
N ARG A 101 -0.95 10.53 1.45
CA ARG A 101 -1.19 10.82 0.03
C ARG A 101 -1.28 9.50 -0.73
N ILE A 102 -2.02 9.50 -1.83
CA ILE A 102 -2.05 8.35 -2.72
C ILE A 102 -0.77 8.36 -3.53
N ASN A 103 -0.08 7.23 -3.51
CA ASN A 103 1.15 7.01 -4.24
C ASN A 103 0.89 6.29 -5.56
N ARG A 104 0.11 5.21 -5.51
CA ARG A 104 -0.26 4.39 -6.67
C ARG A 104 -1.67 3.84 -6.54
N VAL A 105 -2.28 3.54 -7.68
CA VAL A 105 -3.61 2.93 -7.77
C VAL A 105 -3.59 1.86 -8.86
N TRP A 106 -4.19 0.71 -8.60
CA TRP A 106 -4.43 -0.33 -9.59
C TRP A 106 -5.92 -0.64 -9.65
N PHE A 107 -6.49 -0.55 -10.85
CA PHE A 107 -7.85 -0.98 -11.13
C PHE A 107 -7.83 -2.39 -11.69
N LEU A 108 -8.73 -3.26 -11.24
CA LEU A 108 -8.76 -4.67 -11.63
C LEU A 108 -10.04 -5.04 -12.41
N ASN A 109 -10.03 -6.04 -13.27
CA ASN A 109 -11.26 -6.59 -13.85
C ASN A 109 -11.94 -7.58 -12.87
N LYS A 110 -12.95 -8.36 -13.31
CA LYS A 110 -13.61 -9.40 -12.47
C LYS A 110 -12.74 -10.63 -12.19
N LYS A 111 -11.69 -10.85 -12.98
CA LYS A 111 -10.72 -11.94 -12.82
C LYS A 111 -9.55 -11.55 -11.90
N GLY A 112 -9.42 -10.26 -11.58
CA GLY A 112 -8.32 -9.72 -10.78
C GLY A 112 -7.16 -9.16 -11.62
N ASP A 113 -7.26 -9.14 -12.94
CA ASP A 113 -6.22 -8.58 -13.81
C ASP A 113 -6.27 -7.05 -13.80
N THR A 114 -5.10 -6.43 -13.82
CA THR A 114 -4.97 -4.98 -13.86
C THR A 114 -5.45 -4.40 -15.21
N ILE A 115 -6.30 -3.38 -15.16
CA ILE A 115 -6.86 -2.68 -16.32
C ILE A 115 -6.48 -1.20 -16.32
N SER A 116 -6.30 -0.61 -17.49
CA SER A 116 -5.83 0.78 -17.60
C SER A 116 -6.84 1.78 -17.07
N TRP A 117 -8.11 1.57 -17.39
CA TRP A 117 -9.23 2.43 -17.01
C TRP A 117 -10.41 1.59 -16.55
N ARG A 118 -11.08 2.03 -15.50
CA ARG A 118 -12.36 1.42 -15.10
C ARG A 118 -13.51 2.34 -15.49
N ASN A 119 -14.11 2.05 -16.64
CA ASN A 119 -15.34 2.70 -17.09
C ASN A 119 -16.60 1.93 -16.68
N GLN A 120 -16.51 0.61 -16.57
CA GLN A 120 -17.61 -0.31 -16.24
C GLN A 120 -17.59 -0.67 -14.74
N ASP A 121 -18.76 -0.87 -14.13
CA ASP A 121 -18.93 -1.28 -12.72
C ASP A 121 -18.11 -0.45 -11.71
N SER A 122 -18.03 0.86 -11.96
CA SER A 122 -17.30 1.81 -11.12
C SER A 122 -17.81 1.78 -9.68
N ILE A 123 -16.97 1.33 -8.76
CA ILE A 123 -17.29 1.33 -7.32
C ILE A 123 -17.59 2.74 -6.80
N PHE A 124 -17.08 3.78 -7.46
CA PHE A 124 -17.35 5.19 -7.14
C PHE A 124 -18.80 5.62 -7.34
N LYS A 125 -19.59 4.89 -8.14
CA LYS A 125 -21.03 5.14 -8.27
C LYS A 125 -21.84 4.58 -7.10
N GLN A 126 -21.23 3.77 -6.24
CA GLN A 126 -21.89 3.21 -5.07
C GLN A 126 -21.85 4.22 -3.93
N LYS A 127 -22.94 4.28 -3.15
CA LYS A 127 -23.10 5.23 -2.04
C LYS A 127 -21.98 5.12 -0.99
N GLU A 128 -21.40 3.94 -0.82
CA GLU A 128 -20.31 3.67 0.12
C GLU A 128 -19.01 4.41 -0.23
N PHE A 129 -18.83 4.79 -1.50
CA PHE A 129 -17.61 5.44 -2.01
C PHE A 129 -17.85 6.88 -2.47
N ILE A 130 -19.02 7.48 -2.22
CA ILE A 130 -19.35 8.82 -2.72
C ILE A 130 -18.38 9.90 -2.21
N ASN A 131 -17.86 9.72 -1.00
CA ASN A 131 -16.86 10.59 -0.38
C ASN A 131 -15.42 10.08 -0.58
N ASP A 132 -15.24 8.99 -1.33
CA ASP A 132 -13.95 8.33 -1.57
C ASP A 132 -13.48 8.55 -3.02
N THR A 133 -13.54 9.82 -3.44
CA THR A 133 -13.20 10.27 -4.78
C THR A 133 -11.70 10.38 -4.97
N LEU A 134 -11.22 9.82 -6.09
CA LEU A 134 -9.87 10.02 -6.58
C LEU A 134 -9.91 11.04 -7.71
N GLY A 135 -8.90 11.93 -7.74
CA GLY A 135 -8.64 12.76 -8.91
C GLY A 135 -8.12 11.94 -10.11
N ILE A 136 -7.68 10.70 -9.88
CA ILE A 136 -7.15 9.77 -10.90
C ILE A 136 -8.09 8.59 -11.11
N ARG A 137 -8.36 8.25 -12.37
CA ARG A 137 -9.22 7.11 -12.78
C ARG A 137 -8.47 6.08 -13.64
N SER A 138 -7.14 6.17 -13.68
CA SER A 138 -6.24 5.25 -14.37
C SER A 138 -5.35 4.47 -13.42
N THR A 139 -5.00 3.26 -13.84
CA THR A 139 -3.98 2.47 -13.15
C THR A 139 -2.61 3.12 -13.32
N ASN A 140 -1.85 3.13 -12.22
CA ASN A 140 -0.43 3.39 -12.22
C ASN A 140 0.35 2.07 -12.43
N TYR A 141 0.99 1.94 -13.58
CA TYR A 141 1.80 0.77 -13.98
C TYR A 141 3.28 0.93 -13.61
N ASN A 142 3.62 1.86 -12.72
CA ASN A 142 5.00 2.11 -12.34
C ASN A 142 5.53 0.96 -11.49
N VAL A 143 6.69 0.44 -11.91
CA VAL A 143 7.36 -0.69 -11.27
C VAL A 143 8.66 -0.21 -10.66
N ILE A 144 8.88 -0.58 -9.40
CA ILE A 144 10.19 -0.51 -8.74
C ILE A 144 10.43 -1.91 -8.20
N HIS A 145 11.46 -2.57 -8.72
CA HIS A 145 11.73 -3.98 -8.42
C HIS A 145 13.17 -4.14 -7.91
N PHE A 146 13.28 -4.64 -6.69
CA PHE A 146 14.54 -5.00 -6.06
C PHE A 146 14.82 -6.48 -6.31
N ARG A 147 16.02 -6.81 -6.81
CA ARG A 147 16.39 -8.19 -7.16
C ARG A 147 16.36 -9.13 -5.95
N LYS A 148 16.77 -8.63 -4.78
CA LYS A 148 16.84 -9.37 -3.52
C LYS A 148 16.42 -8.46 -2.38
N ASP A 149 15.94 -9.05 -1.30
CA ASP A 149 15.77 -8.40 0.00
C ASP A 149 16.96 -8.62 0.94
N THR A 150 17.94 -9.43 0.53
CA THR A 150 19.14 -9.76 1.29
C THR A 150 20.37 -9.73 0.38
N VAL A 151 21.45 -9.11 0.86
CA VAL A 151 22.75 -9.05 0.16
C VAL A 151 23.91 -9.31 1.12
N GLU A 152 25.05 -9.73 0.60
CA GLU A 152 26.31 -9.75 1.37
C GLU A 152 26.87 -8.32 1.51
N PHE A 153 27.65 -8.04 2.56
CA PHE A 153 28.19 -6.69 2.84
C PHE A 153 28.93 -6.05 1.64
N ASN A 154 29.70 -6.84 0.90
CA ASN A 154 30.44 -6.39 -0.28
C ASN A 154 29.66 -6.59 -1.60
N GLU A 155 28.41 -7.05 -1.54
CA GLU A 155 27.52 -7.15 -2.69
C GLU A 155 26.63 -5.90 -2.78
N SER A 156 26.58 -5.27 -3.95
CA SER A 156 25.61 -4.20 -4.18
C SER A 156 24.19 -4.74 -4.25
N MET A 157 23.26 -4.03 -3.60
CA MET A 157 21.84 -4.14 -3.94
C MET A 157 21.65 -3.68 -5.38
N LYS A 158 20.81 -4.39 -6.14
CA LYS A 158 20.46 -4.05 -7.52
C LYS A 158 18.95 -4.01 -7.69
N ALA A 159 18.49 -2.99 -8.39
CA ALA A 159 17.08 -2.77 -8.67
C ALA A 159 16.88 -2.13 -10.04
N ILE A 160 15.65 -2.24 -10.52
CA ILE A 160 15.17 -1.56 -11.73
C ILE A 160 13.96 -0.70 -11.38
N ALA A 161 13.76 0.37 -12.12
CA ALA A 161 12.51 1.10 -12.14
C ALA A 161 12.03 1.33 -13.57
N TYR A 162 10.72 1.21 -13.76
CA TYR A 162 10.05 1.33 -15.04
C TYR A 162 8.80 2.20 -14.90
N LEU A 163 8.73 3.25 -15.71
CA LEU A 163 7.58 4.17 -15.81
C LEU A 163 6.60 3.63 -16.85
N GLY A 164 5.74 2.70 -16.44
CA GLY A 164 4.75 2.06 -17.33
C GLY A 164 3.52 2.91 -17.64
N SER A 165 3.25 3.95 -16.84
CA SER A 165 2.13 4.87 -17.03
C SER A 165 2.57 6.32 -16.80
N PRO A 166 3.34 6.90 -17.74
CA PRO A 166 3.75 8.30 -17.65
C PRO A 166 2.51 9.22 -17.57
N MET A 167 2.43 10.04 -16.53
CA MET A 167 1.35 11.00 -16.30
C MET A 167 1.51 12.28 -17.12
N ILE A 168 2.73 12.60 -17.56
CA ILE A 168 3.07 13.79 -18.34
C ILE A 168 3.76 13.41 -19.66
N SER A 169 3.39 12.26 -20.23
CA SER A 169 3.94 11.75 -21.50
C SER A 169 3.88 12.72 -22.66
N GLU A 170 2.78 13.48 -22.76
CA GLU A 170 2.54 14.51 -23.79
C GLU A 170 3.56 15.66 -23.74
N LYS A 171 4.34 15.75 -22.68
CA LYS A 171 5.36 16.79 -22.46
C LYS A 171 6.79 16.24 -22.64
N ASN A 172 6.94 15.11 -23.33
CA ASN A 172 8.22 14.42 -23.54
C ASN A 172 8.94 14.11 -22.21
N SER A 173 8.18 13.60 -21.25
CA SER A 173 8.70 13.24 -19.94
C SER A 173 9.75 12.13 -20.00
N GLN A 174 10.55 12.06 -18.95
CA GLN A 174 11.59 11.06 -18.74
C GLN A 174 11.59 10.58 -17.30
N LEU A 175 12.31 9.48 -17.08
CA LEU A 175 12.46 8.86 -15.78
C LEU A 175 13.81 9.15 -15.15
N MET A 176 13.82 9.35 -13.84
CA MET A 176 14.98 9.11 -12.99
C MET A 176 14.55 8.49 -11.65
N VAL A 177 15.47 7.83 -10.95
CA VAL A 177 15.27 7.38 -9.57
C VAL A 177 16.19 8.15 -8.66
N ILE A 178 15.64 8.58 -7.53
CA ILE A 178 16.37 9.32 -6.50
C ILE A 178 16.25 8.55 -5.20
N ILE A 179 17.38 8.29 -4.55
CA ILE A 179 17.44 7.64 -3.24
C ILE A 179 18.24 8.49 -2.25
N GLY A 180 17.88 8.41 -0.97
CA GLY A 180 18.65 9.02 0.10
C GLY A 180 19.88 8.17 0.46
N GLN A 181 21.03 8.82 0.69
CA GLN A 181 22.23 8.13 1.15
C GLN A 181 22.07 7.60 2.59
N SER A 182 22.65 6.45 2.93
CA SER A 182 22.43 5.75 4.21
C SER A 182 22.67 6.60 5.45
N LYS A 183 23.69 7.47 5.48
CA LYS A 183 23.97 8.36 6.62
C LYS A 183 22.99 9.52 6.75
N ASN A 184 22.44 9.98 5.63
CA ASN A 184 21.57 11.15 5.51
C ASN A 184 20.31 10.80 4.71
N ASN A 185 19.64 9.70 5.09
CA ASN A 185 18.52 9.16 4.31
C ASN A 185 17.25 10.01 4.54
N PHE A 186 16.23 9.80 3.71
CA PHE A 186 14.92 10.37 3.95
C PHE A 186 14.36 9.91 5.31
N ASN A 187 13.66 10.84 5.97
CA ASN A 187 12.77 10.52 7.07
C ASN A 187 11.67 9.55 6.58
N ALA A 188 11.07 8.80 7.50
CA ALA A 188 9.98 7.87 7.16
C ALA A 188 8.76 8.55 6.53
N ASP A 189 8.63 9.88 6.66
CA ASP A 189 7.62 10.70 6.01
C ASP A 189 8.18 11.68 4.97
N PHE A 190 9.44 11.52 4.56
CA PHE A 190 10.11 12.35 3.54
C PHE A 190 10.15 13.86 3.88
N SER A 191 10.02 14.22 5.16
CA SER A 191 9.99 15.62 5.62
C SER A 191 11.29 16.40 5.46
N ASN A 192 12.41 15.72 5.24
CA ASN A 192 13.74 16.31 5.05
C ASN A 192 14.17 16.32 3.57
N GLU A 193 13.23 16.28 2.61
CA GLU A 193 13.55 16.13 1.19
C GLU A 193 14.54 17.19 0.65
N THR A 194 14.52 18.41 1.18
CA THR A 194 15.44 19.50 0.78
C THR A 194 16.83 19.42 1.43
N GLU A 195 17.03 18.55 2.41
CA GLU A 195 18.25 18.43 3.22
C GLU A 195 19.00 17.12 2.96
N VAL A 196 18.31 16.12 2.41
CA VAL A 196 18.84 14.79 2.13
C VAL A 196 19.90 14.87 1.05
N LYS A 197 21.02 14.15 1.28
CA LYS A 197 21.99 13.92 0.23
C LYS A 197 21.50 12.79 -0.68
N LEU A 198 21.36 13.10 -1.97
CA LEU A 198 20.70 12.27 -2.95
C LEU A 198 21.71 11.54 -3.84
N ASP A 199 21.43 10.27 -4.13
CA ASP A 199 21.99 9.58 -5.28
C ASP A 199 20.93 9.53 -6.39
N THR A 200 21.31 10.01 -7.57
CA THR A 200 20.42 10.11 -8.73
C THR A 200 20.82 9.10 -9.79
N PHE A 201 19.85 8.31 -10.24
CA PHE A 201 20.00 7.30 -11.28
C PHE A 201 19.17 7.69 -12.48
N TYR A 202 19.85 8.05 -13.56
CA TYR A 202 19.21 8.47 -14.80
C TYR A 202 18.68 7.28 -15.61
N ASN A 203 17.79 7.56 -16.54
CA ASN A 203 17.27 6.55 -17.46
C ASN A 203 18.32 6.09 -18.48
N LEU A 204 18.02 5.01 -19.20
CA LEU A 204 18.96 4.34 -20.11
C LEU A 204 19.32 5.17 -21.36
N THR A 205 18.64 6.29 -21.65
CA THR A 205 19.10 7.21 -22.70
C THR A 205 20.39 7.92 -22.29
N ILE A 206 20.63 8.07 -20.98
CA ILE A 206 21.82 8.68 -20.37
C ILE A 206 22.78 7.59 -19.89
N ASP A 207 22.29 6.56 -19.20
CA ASP A 207 23.10 5.46 -18.67
C ASP A 207 23.52 4.45 -19.77
N LYS A 208 24.58 4.81 -20.50
CA LYS A 208 25.16 3.97 -21.57
C LYS A 208 25.77 2.67 -21.06
N VAL A 209 26.15 2.60 -19.78
CA VAL A 209 26.79 1.41 -19.19
C VAL A 209 25.78 0.28 -19.07
N ASN A 210 24.56 0.59 -18.61
CA ASN A 210 23.51 -0.41 -18.44
C ASN A 210 22.61 -0.60 -19.67
N GLN A 211 22.59 0.35 -20.61
CA GLN A 211 21.77 0.29 -21.84
C GLN A 211 21.94 -1.03 -22.60
N LYS A 212 23.16 -1.59 -22.67
CA LYS A 212 23.45 -2.83 -23.40
C LYS A 212 22.68 -4.07 -22.91
N TRP A 213 22.23 -4.06 -21.65
CA TRP A 213 21.51 -5.18 -21.03
C TRP A 213 19.99 -5.12 -21.24
N PHE A 214 19.46 -3.99 -21.71
CA PHE A 214 18.02 -3.75 -21.86
C PHE A 214 17.73 -3.11 -23.22
N LYS A 215 17.85 -3.90 -24.29
CA LYS A 215 17.70 -3.41 -25.67
C LYS A 215 16.25 -3.19 -26.07
N ASP A 216 15.34 -3.98 -25.51
CA ASP A 216 13.92 -4.03 -25.93
C ASP A 216 12.99 -3.22 -25.02
N VAL A 217 13.53 -2.29 -24.22
CA VAL A 217 12.75 -1.42 -23.34
C VAL A 217 12.71 0.01 -23.87
N GLU A 218 11.66 0.76 -23.54
CA GLU A 218 11.62 2.21 -23.76
C GLU A 218 12.63 2.90 -22.83
N GLN A 219 13.78 3.25 -23.39
CA GLN A 219 14.96 3.62 -22.62
C GLN A 219 14.74 4.87 -21.76
N LYS A 220 13.92 5.84 -22.19
CA LYS A 220 13.66 7.06 -21.40
C LYS A 220 12.78 6.80 -20.17
N TYR A 221 12.10 5.65 -20.14
CA TYR A 221 11.20 5.20 -19.08
C TYR A 221 11.73 4.01 -18.29
N PHE A 222 13.02 3.70 -18.43
CA PHE A 222 13.65 2.61 -17.73
C PHE A 222 14.95 3.09 -17.09
N THR A 223 15.19 2.69 -15.84
CA THR A 223 16.46 2.94 -15.15
C THR A 223 16.85 1.74 -14.32
N THR A 224 18.15 1.57 -14.13
CA THR A 224 18.72 0.62 -13.20
C THR A 224 19.45 1.37 -12.12
N PHE A 225 19.36 0.89 -10.88
CA PHE A 225 20.05 1.51 -9.77
C PHE A 225 20.59 0.45 -8.81
N GLY A 226 21.62 0.83 -8.08
CA GLY A 226 22.25 -0.05 -7.11
C GLY A 226 22.88 0.72 -5.97
N TYR A 227 23.14 0.02 -4.88
CA TYR A 227 23.59 0.64 -3.65
C TYR A 227 24.54 -0.30 -2.89
N TYR A 228 25.68 0.24 -2.44
CA TYR A 228 26.57 -0.44 -1.49
C TYR A 228 26.28 0.08 -0.08
N PHE A 229 26.30 -0.83 0.89
CA PHE A 229 26.01 -0.47 2.28
C PHE A 229 27.30 -0.27 3.07
N GLU A 230 27.28 0.68 3.99
CA GLU A 230 28.44 0.99 4.84
C GLU A 230 28.55 0.08 6.07
N SER A 231 27.49 -0.67 6.41
CA SER A 231 27.49 -1.66 7.51
C SER A 231 26.53 -2.83 7.24
N SER A 232 26.72 -3.92 7.97
CA SER A 232 25.79 -5.06 8.04
C SER A 232 24.52 -4.73 8.83
N GLY A 233 23.55 -5.64 8.82
CA GLY A 233 22.27 -5.55 9.51
C GLY A 233 21.12 -5.07 8.62
N GLU A 234 19.98 -4.78 9.25
CA GLU A 234 18.80 -4.26 8.56
C GLU A 234 19.05 -2.81 8.09
N LYS A 235 18.76 -2.55 6.81
CA LYS A 235 18.88 -1.23 6.19
C LYS A 235 17.58 -0.86 5.50
N THR A 236 17.13 0.36 5.71
CA THR A 236 15.97 0.90 4.98
C THR A 236 16.46 1.78 3.84
N ILE A 237 16.06 1.46 2.62
CA ILE A 237 16.22 2.32 1.45
C ILE A 237 14.93 3.10 1.27
N ARG A 238 15.06 4.43 1.11
CA ARG A 238 13.96 5.33 0.78
C ARG A 238 14.32 6.14 -0.43
N GLY A 239 13.33 6.35 -1.28
CA GLY A 239 13.50 7.11 -2.48
C GLY A 239 12.19 7.31 -3.20
N TYR A 240 12.29 7.90 -4.38
CA TYR A 240 11.17 8.02 -5.29
C TYR A 240 11.65 7.88 -6.73
N MET A 241 10.75 7.32 -7.52
CA MET A 241 10.82 7.37 -8.97
C MET A 241 10.19 8.69 -9.42
N LEU A 242 10.97 9.50 -10.12
CA LEU A 242 10.58 10.81 -10.62
C LEU A 242 10.34 10.73 -12.13
N GLU A 243 9.10 10.96 -12.53
CA GLU A 243 8.78 11.38 -13.88
C GLU A 243 8.95 12.89 -13.96
N TYR A 244 9.71 13.38 -14.94
CA TYR A 244 9.94 14.80 -15.13
C TYR A 244 9.91 15.19 -16.60
N ALA A 245 9.48 16.42 -16.88
CA ALA A 245 9.59 17.06 -18.18
C ALA A 245 10.09 18.49 -17.97
N ASN A 246 11.03 18.92 -18.80
CA ASN A 246 11.54 20.29 -18.81
C ASN A 246 11.02 21.01 -20.06
N GLY A 247 10.63 22.27 -19.91
CA GLY A 247 10.10 23.06 -21.01
C GLY A 247 9.40 24.32 -20.50
N ASN A 248 9.03 25.21 -21.41
CA ASN A 248 8.25 26.39 -21.07
C ASN A 248 6.76 26.01 -21.10
N PHE A 249 6.21 25.63 -19.94
CA PHE A 249 4.81 25.27 -19.78
C PHE A 249 3.96 26.48 -19.40
N GLU A 250 2.64 26.31 -19.42
CA GLU A 250 1.69 27.37 -19.05
C GLU A 250 2.02 27.99 -17.70
N ASN A 251 1.84 29.31 -17.58
CA ASN A 251 2.15 30.13 -16.40
C ASN A 251 3.65 30.23 -16.07
N GLY A 252 4.54 30.03 -17.03
CA GLY A 252 5.99 30.18 -16.83
C GLY A 252 6.58 29.08 -15.95
N ILE A 253 5.99 27.89 -15.98
CA ILE A 253 6.49 26.72 -15.27
C ILE A 253 7.57 26.07 -16.14
N ASP A 254 8.80 25.97 -15.62
CA ASP A 254 9.95 25.44 -16.37
C ASP A 254 10.09 23.91 -16.29
N SER A 255 9.39 23.27 -15.35
CA SER A 255 9.40 21.82 -15.19
C SER A 255 8.09 21.27 -14.62
N LEU A 256 7.70 20.09 -15.10
CA LEU A 256 6.59 19.30 -14.57
C LEU A 256 7.15 18.03 -13.96
N THR A 257 6.61 17.61 -12.82
CA THR A 257 7.07 16.40 -12.14
C THR A 257 5.92 15.57 -11.56
N SER A 258 6.13 14.26 -11.49
CA SER A 258 5.31 13.32 -10.75
C SER A 258 6.20 12.33 -10.00
N LYS A 259 5.88 12.04 -8.74
CA LYS A 259 6.69 11.20 -7.85
C LYS A 259 5.93 9.94 -7.45
N THR A 260 6.61 8.81 -7.57
CA THR A 260 6.19 7.53 -6.98
C THR A 260 7.20 7.15 -5.89
N TYR A 261 6.80 7.28 -4.63
CA TYR A 261 7.65 7.03 -3.47
C TYR A 261 7.79 5.53 -3.19
N PHE A 262 8.90 5.14 -2.57
CA PHE A 262 9.10 3.77 -2.10
C PHE A 262 9.93 3.73 -0.83
N GLU A 263 9.69 2.67 -0.05
CA GLU A 263 10.52 2.25 1.06
C GLU A 263 10.77 0.75 0.91
N LYS A 264 12.02 0.32 1.11
CA LYS A 264 12.39 -1.09 1.06
C LYS A 264 13.36 -1.41 2.17
N ILE A 265 13.05 -2.45 2.95
CA ILE A 265 14.00 -3.06 3.88
C ILE A 265 14.88 -4.04 3.11
N ILE A 266 16.19 -3.93 3.30
CA ILE A 266 17.23 -4.83 2.81
C ILE A 266 18.05 -5.32 4.01
N TYR A 267 18.26 -6.62 4.10
CA TYR A 267 19.15 -7.20 5.10
C TYR A 267 20.56 -7.39 4.53
N VAL A 268 21.55 -6.81 5.18
CA VAL A 268 22.96 -6.90 4.77
C VAL A 268 23.66 -7.88 5.69
N LYS A 269 24.06 -9.03 5.15
CA LYS A 269 24.80 -10.04 5.89
C LYS A 269 26.23 -9.57 6.13
N ASP A 270 26.72 -9.83 7.33
CA ASP A 270 28.15 -9.69 7.60
C ASP A 270 28.91 -10.75 6.80
N SER A 271 30.00 -10.34 6.17
CA SER A 271 30.82 -11.17 5.30
C SER A 271 31.78 -12.10 6.04
N ILE A 272 31.62 -12.30 7.36
CA ILE A 272 32.46 -13.23 8.13
C ILE A 272 32.17 -14.67 7.67
N LYS A 273 33.04 -15.17 6.80
CA LYS A 273 33.32 -16.58 6.58
C LYS A 273 34.75 -16.86 6.97
#